data_AF-A0A8J8K8T6-F1
#
_entry.id   AF-A0A8J8K8T6-F1
#
_cell.length_a   1.000
_cell.length_b   1.000
_cell.length_c   1.000
_cell.angle_alpha   90.00
_cell.angle_beta   90.00
_cell.angle_gamma   90.00
#
_symmetry.space_group_name_H-M   'P 1'
#
loop_
_entity.id
_entity.type
_entity.pdbx_description
1 polymer ?
#
loop_
_entity_poly.entity_id
_entity_poly.type
_entity_poly.pdbx_seq_one_letter_code
_entity_poly.pdbx_strand_id
1 'polypeptide(L)'
;MEGIYFYWFLWIGWVYSTFIMAKSNLRTAISFVILLLIITGNYTLQLADYSVRVNFLLLFFISLILMSKSKGFVLLYHFLCSFIISIGFVVFHLFELFDPVWLIIDQKWMLGIILLYLVLMLVKGLYYRISIGIISICNGEILYSFIMNKFSFPVEVGDFSFLDQWAIFMVLIVLWSLVEKTALYFEGNFQKGNAGRVHK
;
A
#
# COMPACT_ATOMS: atom_id res chain seq x y z
N MET A 1 16.33 -0.14 11.91
CA MET A 1 16.91 0.70 10.85
C MET A 1 15.77 1.19 10.00
N GLU A 2 15.64 2.50 9.80
CA GLU A 2 14.59 3.05 8.95
C GLU A 2 14.80 2.62 7.50
N GLY A 3 13.72 2.25 6.80
CA GLY A 3 13.76 1.82 5.40
C GLY A 3 14.11 0.35 5.19
N ILE A 4 14.34 -0.43 6.25
CA ILE A 4 14.72 -1.84 6.10
C ILE A 4 13.60 -2.69 5.49
N TYR A 5 12.35 -2.46 5.91
CA TYR A 5 11.20 -3.20 5.39
C TYR A 5 10.96 -2.84 3.93
N PHE A 6 11.08 -1.55 3.60
CA PHE A 6 10.97 -1.06 2.23
C PHE A 6 11.93 -1.77 1.28
N TYR A 7 13.24 -1.72 1.56
CA TYR A 7 14.22 -2.33 0.67
C TYR A 7 14.09 -3.86 0.63
N TRP A 8 13.86 -4.49 1.78
CA TRP A 8 13.77 -5.94 1.86
C TRP A 8 12.59 -6.50 1.06
N PHE A 9 11.40 -5.91 1.22
CA PHE A 9 10.21 -6.34 0.48
C PHE A 9 10.28 -6.00 -1.01
N LEU A 10 10.86 -4.86 -1.39
CA LEU A 10 11.06 -4.54 -2.81
C LEU A 10 12.06 -5.48 -3.48
N TRP A 11 13.15 -5.87 -2.80
CA TRP A 11 14.07 -6.86 -3.33
C TRP A 11 13.40 -8.22 -3.54
N ILE A 12 12.60 -8.68 -2.58
CA ILE A 12 11.80 -9.92 -2.72
C ILE A 12 10.83 -9.78 -3.91
N GLY A 13 10.12 -8.65 -4.01
CA GLY A 13 9.20 -8.37 -5.11
C GLY A 13 9.89 -8.36 -6.47
N TRP A 14 11.11 -7.81 -6.54
CA TRP A 14 11.94 -7.79 -7.75
C TRP A 14 12.36 -9.20 -8.17
N VAL A 15 12.88 -10.01 -7.23
CA VAL A 15 13.26 -11.41 -7.49
C VAL A 15 12.04 -12.21 -7.96
N TYR A 16 10.90 -12.05 -7.29
CA TYR A 16 9.66 -12.71 -7.69
C TYR A 16 9.21 -12.30 -9.10
N SER A 17 9.23 -11.00 -9.40
CA SER A 17 8.82 -10.47 -10.70
C SER A 17 9.74 -10.92 -11.84
N THR A 18 11.05 -11.02 -11.59
CA THR A 18 12.03 -11.37 -12.63
C THR A 18 12.15 -12.87 -12.88
N PHE A 19 12.14 -13.69 -11.82
CA PHE A 19 12.42 -15.13 -11.93
C PHE A 19 11.17 -16.02 -11.91
N ILE A 20 10.12 -15.66 -11.17
CA ILE A 20 8.98 -16.56 -10.92
C ILE A 20 7.79 -16.22 -11.85
N MET A 21 7.58 -14.94 -12.14
CA MET A 21 6.42 -14.49 -12.91
C MET A 21 6.54 -14.82 -14.41
N ALA A 22 5.45 -15.35 -14.99
CA ALA A 22 5.36 -15.64 -16.42
C ALA A 22 5.59 -14.39 -17.29
N LYS A 23 6.22 -14.60 -18.47
CA LYS A 23 6.56 -13.53 -19.41
C LYS A 23 5.32 -12.77 -19.84
N SER A 24 5.22 -11.50 -19.42
CA SER A 24 4.11 -10.60 -19.76
C SER A 24 4.57 -9.14 -19.72
N ASN A 25 3.84 -8.24 -20.39
CA ASN A 25 4.10 -6.80 -20.33
C ASN A 25 3.91 -6.23 -18.91
N LEU A 26 3.03 -6.86 -18.11
CA LEU A 26 2.78 -6.50 -16.73
C LEU A 26 3.99 -6.85 -15.84
N ARG A 27 4.65 -7.99 -16.10
CA ARG A 27 5.90 -8.37 -15.42
C ARG A 27 6.98 -7.30 -15.60
N THR A 28 7.23 -6.89 -16.84
CA THR A 28 8.26 -5.88 -17.13
C THR A 28 7.94 -4.53 -16.51
N ALA A 29 6.66 -4.13 -16.51
CA ALA A 29 6.23 -2.90 -15.86
C ALA A 29 6.45 -2.94 -14.34
N ILE A 30 6.08 -4.03 -13.66
CA ILE A 30 6.28 -4.19 -12.21
C ILE A 30 7.77 -4.19 -11.86
N SER A 31 8.57 -5.00 -12.57
CA SER A 31 10.03 -5.06 -12.34
C SER A 31 10.67 -3.68 -12.51
N PHE A 32 10.30 -2.94 -13.56
CA PHE A 32 10.80 -1.59 -13.82
C PHE A 32 10.43 -0.62 -12.70
N VAL A 33 9.16 -0.59 -12.28
CA VAL A 33 8.68 0.26 -11.18
C VAL A 33 9.43 -0.03 -9.87
N ILE A 34 9.61 -1.31 -9.52
CA ILE A 34 10.33 -1.70 -8.31
C ILE A 34 11.78 -1.22 -8.36
N LEU A 35 12.47 -1.42 -9.49
CA LEU A 35 13.85 -0.97 -9.66
C LEU A 35 13.96 0.55 -9.57
N LEU A 36 13.01 1.27 -10.18
CA LEU A 36 12.97 2.72 -10.14
C LEU A 36 12.82 3.20 -8.69
N LEU A 37 11.91 2.62 -7.91
CA LEU A 37 11.72 2.91 -6.48
C LEU A 37 12.95 2.62 -5.62
N ILE A 38 13.70 1.55 -5.92
CA ILE A 38 14.94 1.23 -5.19
C ILE A 38 16.01 2.28 -5.49
N ILE A 39 16.20 2.65 -6.77
CA ILE A 39 17.23 3.62 -7.17
C ILE A 39 16.90 5.00 -6.62
N THR A 40 15.64 5.44 -6.69
CA THR A 40 15.24 6.78 -6.25
C THR A 40 15.12 6.93 -4.72
N GLY A 41 15.30 5.86 -3.94
CA GLY A 41 15.03 5.85 -2.49
C GLY A 41 15.91 6.76 -1.64
N ASN A 42 17.12 7.05 -2.08
CA ASN A 42 18.05 7.94 -1.37
C ASN A 42 18.01 9.39 -1.88
N TYR A 43 17.15 9.71 -2.85
CA TYR A 43 17.08 11.06 -3.42
C TYR A 43 15.97 11.88 -2.75
N THR A 44 16.37 13.02 -2.22
CA THR A 44 15.50 14.00 -1.58
C THR A 44 15.52 15.30 -2.38
N LEU A 45 14.35 15.91 -2.60
CA LEU A 45 14.21 17.23 -3.20
C LEU A 45 13.89 18.24 -2.10
N GLN A 46 14.63 19.34 -2.04
CA GLN A 46 14.33 20.47 -1.17
C GLN A 46 13.48 21.49 -1.93
N LEU A 47 12.24 21.67 -1.50
CA LEU A 47 11.27 22.63 -2.01
C LEU A 47 11.07 23.72 -0.95
N ALA A 48 11.88 24.78 -1.03
CA ALA A 48 11.87 25.89 -0.07
C ALA A 48 11.94 25.39 1.39
N ASP A 49 10.83 25.44 2.13
CA ASP A 49 10.74 25.00 3.54
C ASP A 49 10.37 23.51 3.72
N TYR A 50 10.16 22.76 2.64
CA TYR A 50 9.75 21.35 2.68
C TYR A 50 10.80 20.45 2.02
N SER A 51 11.19 19.37 2.70
CA SER A 51 11.91 18.25 2.08
C SER A 51 10.89 17.20 1.63
N VAL A 52 10.99 16.78 0.36
CA VAL A 52 10.12 15.75 -0.23
C VAL A 52 10.99 14.70 -0.91
N ARG A 53 10.75 13.43 -0.62
CA ARG A 53 11.48 12.34 -1.27
C ARG A 53 11.02 12.10 -2.70
N VAL A 54 11.95 11.77 -3.60
CA VAL A 54 11.63 11.45 -4.99
C VAL A 54 10.73 10.20 -5.07
N ASN A 55 10.95 9.21 -4.20
CA ASN A 55 10.10 8.02 -4.09
C ASN A 55 8.64 8.33 -3.82
N PHE A 56 8.39 9.32 -2.96
CA PHE A 56 7.03 9.74 -2.65
C PHE A 56 6.31 10.25 -3.90
N LEU A 57 6.95 11.15 -4.65
CA LEU A 57 6.40 11.67 -5.91
C LEU A 57 6.13 10.54 -6.90
N LEU A 58 7.06 9.61 -7.04
CA LEU A 58 6.93 8.44 -7.91
C LEU A 58 5.72 7.58 -7.52
N LEU A 59 5.56 7.23 -6.24
CA LEU A 59 4.41 6.47 -5.74
C LEU A 59 3.10 7.22 -5.98
N PHE A 60 3.09 8.53 -5.75
CA PHE A 60 1.94 9.38 -6.00
C PHE A 60 1.55 9.37 -7.48
N PHE A 61 2.50 9.59 -8.41
CA PHE A 61 2.22 9.53 -9.85
C PHE A 61 1.73 8.15 -10.30
N ILE A 62 2.34 7.06 -9.82
CA ILE A 62 1.86 5.70 -10.10
C ILE A 62 0.41 5.55 -9.68
N SER A 63 0.07 5.99 -8.48
CA SER A 63 -1.28 5.85 -7.94
C SER A 63 -2.33 6.61 -8.78
N LEU A 64 -1.99 7.80 -9.28
CA LEU A 64 -2.85 8.57 -10.19
C LEU A 64 -3.06 7.84 -11.52
N ILE A 65 -2.00 7.26 -12.09
CA ILE A 65 -2.10 6.47 -13.33
C ILE A 65 -3.00 5.25 -13.13
N LEU A 66 -2.89 4.56 -11.98
CA LEU A 66 -3.74 3.42 -11.66
C LEU A 66 -5.20 3.85 -11.48
N MET A 67 -5.45 4.98 -10.80
CA MET A 67 -6.80 5.48 -10.54
C MET A 67 -7.49 6.01 -11.81
N SER A 68 -6.73 6.57 -12.76
CA SER A 68 -7.23 7.07 -14.05
C SER A 68 -7.96 6.00 -14.89
N LYS A 69 -7.71 4.71 -14.63
CA LYS A 69 -8.44 3.62 -15.30
C LYS A 69 -9.89 3.49 -14.87
N SER A 70 -10.28 4.05 -13.72
CA SER A 70 -11.67 4.09 -13.27
C SER A 70 -12.41 5.30 -13.84
N LYS A 71 -13.67 5.13 -14.25
CA LYS A 71 -14.47 6.17 -14.92
C LYS A 71 -15.82 6.39 -14.22
N GLY A 72 -16.33 7.61 -14.31
CA GLY A 72 -17.69 7.96 -13.85
C GLY A 72 -17.88 7.84 -12.33
N PHE A 73 -19.05 7.37 -11.90
CA PHE A 73 -19.41 7.22 -10.48
C PHE A 73 -18.47 6.30 -9.68
N VAL A 74 -17.82 5.35 -10.35
CA VAL A 74 -16.82 4.47 -9.71
C VAL A 74 -15.59 5.26 -9.25
N LEU A 75 -15.18 6.28 -10.01
CA LEU A 75 -14.07 7.16 -9.62
C LEU A 75 -14.41 7.95 -8.34
N LEU A 76 -15.64 8.47 -8.25
CA LEU A 76 -16.11 9.20 -7.07
C LEU A 76 -16.16 8.28 -5.84
N TYR A 77 -16.65 7.05 -6.02
CA TYR A 77 -16.62 6.04 -4.96
C TYR A 77 -15.20 5.73 -4.49
N HIS A 78 -14.25 5.52 -5.42
CA HIS A 78 -12.84 5.28 -5.10
C HIS A 78 -12.19 6.47 -4.40
N PHE A 79 -12.55 7.70 -4.78
CA PHE A 79 -12.09 8.91 -4.12
C PHE A 79 -12.60 9.03 -2.67
N LEU A 80 -13.88 8.74 -2.43
CA LEU A 80 -14.41 8.72 -1.06
C LEU A 80 -13.76 7.62 -0.21
N CYS A 81 -13.59 6.42 -0.79
CA CYS A 81 -12.89 5.34 -0.10
C CYS A 81 -11.46 5.75 0.24
N SER A 82 -10.76 6.38 -0.72
CA SER A 82 -9.38 6.76 -0.49
C SER A 82 -9.25 7.81 0.62
N PHE A 83 -10.20 8.74 0.69
CA PHE A 83 -10.27 9.77 1.72
C PHE A 83 -10.51 9.19 3.12
N ILE A 84 -11.45 8.24 3.26
CA ILE A 84 -11.73 7.56 4.54
C ILE A 84 -10.47 6.84 5.05
N ILE A 85 -9.77 6.10 4.17
CA ILE A 85 -8.54 5.40 4.55
C ILE A 85 -7.42 6.38 4.89
N SER A 86 -7.31 7.51 4.16
CA SER A 86 -6.33 8.56 4.43
C SER A 86 -6.54 9.20 5.81
N ILE A 87 -7.80 9.46 6.19
CA ILE A 87 -8.14 9.94 7.53
C ILE A 87 -7.74 8.89 8.57
N GLY A 88 -8.01 7.61 8.34
CA GLY A 88 -7.57 6.52 9.22
C GLY A 88 -6.05 6.51 9.44
N PHE A 89 -5.27 6.70 8.37
CA PHE A 89 -3.81 6.83 8.45
C PHE A 89 -3.37 7.99 9.35
N VAL A 90 -3.97 9.17 9.15
CA VAL A 90 -3.62 10.40 9.89
C VAL A 90 -4.04 10.30 11.35
N VAL A 91 -5.24 9.80 11.62
CA VAL A 91 -5.76 9.61 12.98
C VAL A 91 -4.87 8.65 13.75
N PHE A 92 -4.38 7.57 13.13
CA PHE A 92 -3.45 6.66 13.78
C PHE A 92 -2.13 7.33 14.16
N HIS A 93 -1.52 8.08 13.23
CA HIS A 93 -0.27 8.80 13.51
C HIS A 93 -0.44 9.89 14.57
N LEU A 94 -1.59 10.58 14.59
CA LEU A 94 -1.92 11.53 15.65
C LEU A 94 -2.13 10.82 16.99
N PHE A 95 -2.85 9.70 17.00
CA PHE A 95 -3.11 8.92 18.21
C PHE A 95 -1.81 8.47 18.88
N GLU A 96 -0.89 7.96 18.08
CA GLU A 96 0.45 7.59 18.53
C GLU A 96 1.26 8.76 19.10
N LEU A 97 1.14 9.95 18.50
CA LEU A 97 1.82 11.15 19.00
C LEU A 97 1.34 11.53 20.40
N PHE A 98 0.06 11.29 20.72
CA PHE A 98 -0.54 11.66 22.01
C PHE A 98 -0.44 10.57 23.08
N ASP A 99 -0.61 9.29 22.73
CA ASP A 99 -0.57 8.17 23.69
C ASP A 99 0.14 6.93 23.10
N PRO A 100 1.45 6.80 23.31
CA PRO A 100 2.22 5.67 22.82
C PRO A 100 2.02 4.38 23.63
N VAL A 101 1.32 4.41 24.77
CA VAL A 101 1.16 3.24 25.67
C VAL A 101 0.31 2.14 25.03
N TRP A 102 -0.59 2.51 24.12
CA TRP A 102 -1.42 1.56 23.37
C TRP A 102 -0.67 0.78 22.27
N LEU A 103 0.59 1.13 21.99
CA LEU A 103 1.43 0.44 20.99
C LEU A 103 2.00 -0.88 21.57
N ILE A 104 1.17 -1.92 21.61
CA ILE A 104 1.58 -3.26 22.09
C ILE A 104 2.47 -3.99 21.07
N ILE A 105 2.33 -3.65 19.78
CA ILE A 105 3.08 -4.18 18.63
C ILE A 105 3.83 -3.02 17.98
N ASP A 106 4.89 -3.31 17.21
CA ASP A 106 5.54 -2.34 16.32
C ASP A 106 4.49 -1.55 15.53
N GLN A 107 4.50 -0.23 15.75
CA GLN A 107 3.61 0.77 15.17
C GLN A 107 3.37 0.55 13.67
N LYS A 108 4.44 0.24 12.92
CA LYS A 108 4.37 0.10 11.45
C LYS A 108 3.49 -1.07 11.04
N TRP A 109 3.56 -2.18 11.78
CA TRP A 109 2.72 -3.35 11.56
C TRP A 109 1.28 -3.09 11.97
N MET A 110 1.07 -2.43 13.11
CA MET A 110 -0.27 -2.12 13.58
C MET A 110 -1.02 -1.19 12.63
N LEU A 111 -0.36 -0.12 12.15
CA LEU A 111 -0.88 0.74 11.09
C LEU A 111 -1.20 -0.10 9.83
N GLY A 112 -0.27 -0.93 9.37
CA GLY A 112 -0.45 -1.76 8.18
C GLY A 112 -1.69 -2.67 8.28
N ILE A 113 -1.93 -3.27 9.44
CA ILE A 113 -3.10 -4.14 9.70
C ILE A 113 -4.40 -3.33 9.72
N ILE A 114 -4.41 -2.15 10.35
CA ILE A 114 -5.59 -1.28 10.39
C ILE A 114 -5.96 -0.80 8.98
N LEU A 115 -4.97 -0.36 8.20
CA LEU A 115 -5.19 0.06 6.82
C LEU A 115 -5.65 -1.11 5.95
N LEU A 116 -5.05 -2.29 6.13
CA LEU A 116 -5.50 -3.51 5.44
C LEU A 116 -6.97 -3.76 5.74
N TYR A 117 -7.37 -3.75 7.00
CA TYR A 117 -8.75 -3.96 7.42
C TYR A 117 -9.72 -2.97 6.75
N LEU A 118 -9.39 -1.67 6.77
CA LEU A 118 -10.20 -0.64 6.10
C LEU A 118 -10.31 -0.90 4.59
N VAL A 119 -9.20 -1.19 3.93
CA VAL A 119 -9.19 -1.45 2.48
C VAL A 119 -9.96 -2.70 2.11
N LEU A 120 -9.91 -3.76 2.93
CA LEU A 120 -10.68 -4.98 2.69
C LEU A 120 -12.18 -4.76 2.85
N MET A 121 -12.61 -3.94 3.81
CA MET A 121 -14.01 -3.57 4.00
C MET A 121 -14.54 -2.69 2.86
N LEU A 122 -13.76 -1.68 2.44
CA LEU A 122 -14.22 -0.66 1.51
C LEU A 122 -14.03 -1.07 0.05
N VAL A 123 -13.03 -1.87 -0.29
CA VAL A 123 -12.62 -2.08 -1.68
C VAL A 123 -12.60 -3.56 -2.04
N LYS A 124 -13.26 -3.90 -3.15
CA LYS A 124 -13.26 -5.24 -3.73
C LYS A 124 -12.27 -5.36 -4.89
N GLY A 125 -11.57 -6.50 -4.93
CA GLY A 125 -10.61 -6.83 -5.98
C GLY A 125 -9.21 -6.29 -5.72
N LEU A 126 -8.21 -7.15 -5.93
CA LEU A 126 -6.80 -6.86 -5.65
C LEU A 126 -6.29 -5.60 -6.37
N TYR A 127 -6.65 -5.42 -7.65
CA TYR A 127 -6.18 -4.27 -8.43
C TYR A 127 -6.63 -2.94 -7.82
N TYR A 128 -7.91 -2.83 -7.46
CA TYR A 128 -8.46 -1.62 -6.85
C TYR A 128 -7.98 -1.43 -5.42
N ARG A 129 -7.83 -2.51 -4.64
CA ARG A 129 -7.27 -2.46 -3.28
C ARG A 129 -5.86 -1.87 -3.27
N ILE A 130 -4.99 -2.33 -4.18
CA ILE A 130 -3.64 -1.77 -4.36
C ILE A 130 -3.73 -0.31 -4.79
N SER A 131 -4.52 -0.01 -5.83
CA SER A 131 -4.61 1.34 -6.40
C SER A 131 -5.05 2.37 -5.35
N ILE A 132 -6.15 2.07 -4.65
CA ILE A 132 -6.75 2.93 -3.62
C ILE A 132 -5.85 2.98 -2.37
N GLY A 133 -5.25 1.86 -1.97
CA GLY A 133 -4.33 1.83 -0.85
C GLY A 133 -3.11 2.73 -1.02
N ILE A 134 -2.46 2.71 -2.20
CA ILE A 134 -1.31 3.57 -2.48
C ILE A 134 -1.71 5.05 -2.44
N ILE A 135 -2.78 5.43 -3.15
CA ILE A 135 -3.23 6.83 -3.18
C ILE A 135 -3.66 7.30 -1.78
N SER A 136 -4.31 6.44 -0.98
CA SER A 136 -4.70 6.77 0.40
C SER A 136 -3.52 7.02 1.31
N ILE A 137 -2.51 6.15 1.28
CA ILE A 137 -1.31 6.31 2.10
C ILE A 137 -0.56 7.59 1.70
N CYS A 138 -0.44 7.87 0.40
CA CYS A 138 0.19 9.10 -0.07
C CYS A 138 -0.58 10.37 0.34
N ASN A 139 -1.92 10.37 0.23
CA ASN A 139 -2.73 11.50 0.66
C ASN A 139 -2.72 11.67 2.19
N GLY A 140 -2.72 10.56 2.94
CA GLY A 140 -2.58 10.55 4.38
C GLY A 140 -1.26 11.18 4.82
N GLU A 141 -0.16 10.83 4.17
CA GLU A 141 1.18 11.40 4.43
C GLU A 141 1.23 12.91 4.17
N ILE A 142 0.66 13.38 3.04
CA ILE A 142 0.56 14.81 2.75
C ILE A 142 -0.24 15.52 3.83
N LEU A 143 -1.39 14.96 4.20
CA LEU A 143 -2.29 15.57 5.18
C LEU A 143 -1.65 15.60 6.57
N TYR A 144 -0.98 14.53 6.98
CA TYR A 144 -0.23 14.45 8.24
C TYR A 144 0.91 15.47 8.28
N SER A 145 1.73 15.52 7.23
CA SER A 145 2.85 16.47 7.13
C SER A 145 2.36 17.92 7.18
N PHE A 146 1.23 18.22 6.53
CA PHE A 146 0.61 19.55 6.60
C PHE A 146 0.11 19.90 8.00
N ILE A 147 -0.45 18.94 8.74
CA ILE A 147 -0.84 19.15 10.14
C ILE A 147 0.41 19.40 11.00
N MET A 148 1.45 18.58 10.86
CA MET A 148 2.68 18.70 11.67
C MET A 148 3.44 20.01 11.43
N ASN A 149 3.47 20.49 10.19
CA ASN A 149 4.09 21.78 9.89
C ASN A 149 3.43 22.94 10.66
N LYS A 150 2.10 22.91 10.85
CA LYS A 150 1.39 23.90 11.68
C LYS A 150 1.80 23.88 13.15
N PHE A 151 2.28 22.74 13.65
CA PHE A 151 2.82 22.58 15.00
C PHE A 151 4.33 22.88 15.07
N SER A 152 4.92 23.46 14.01
CA SER A 152 6.35 23.77 13.90
C SER A 152 7.28 22.54 13.96
N PHE A 153 6.75 21.35 13.65
CA PHE A 153 7.56 20.15 13.41
C PHE A 153 7.74 19.98 11.89
N PRO A 154 8.89 20.37 11.31
CA PRO A 154 9.17 20.12 9.91
C PRO A 154 9.38 18.62 9.70
N VAL A 155 8.34 17.93 9.25
CA VAL A 155 8.40 16.51 8.87
C VAL A 155 8.74 16.43 7.39
N GLU A 156 9.75 15.62 7.05
CA GLU A 156 10.09 15.30 5.68
C GLU A 156 8.99 14.43 5.06
N VAL A 157 8.43 14.86 3.93
CA VAL A 157 7.34 14.14 3.26
C VAL A 157 7.88 12.88 2.60
N GLY A 158 7.34 11.73 3.02
CA GLY A 158 7.69 10.44 2.43
C GLY A 158 9.04 9.91 2.88
N ASP A 159 9.39 10.18 4.14
CA ASP A 159 10.59 9.65 4.77
C ASP A 159 10.64 8.10 4.79
N PHE A 160 11.76 7.51 5.19
CA PHE A 160 11.94 6.07 5.24
C PHE A 160 10.92 5.36 6.13
N SER A 161 10.41 6.00 7.18
CA SER A 161 9.33 5.43 8.00
C SER A 161 8.04 5.25 7.20
N PHE A 162 7.65 6.25 6.41
CA PHE A 162 6.51 6.16 5.49
C PHE A 162 6.70 5.06 4.45
N LEU A 163 7.91 4.93 3.88
CA LEU A 163 8.22 3.90 2.90
C LEU A 163 8.12 2.48 3.48
N ASP A 164 8.55 2.27 4.73
CA ASP A 164 8.38 1.01 5.44
C ASP A 164 6.90 0.67 5.65
N GLN A 165 6.10 1.65 6.10
CA GLN A 165 4.66 1.49 6.33
C GLN A 165 3.93 1.12 5.02
N TRP A 166 4.24 1.82 3.93
CA TRP A 166 3.72 1.50 2.60
C TRP A 166 4.09 0.09 2.16
N ALA A 167 5.35 -0.31 2.33
CA ALA A 167 5.83 -1.64 1.93
C ALA A 167 5.15 -2.76 2.73
N ILE A 168 5.03 -2.61 4.05
CA ILE A 168 4.32 -3.56 4.92
C ILE A 168 2.87 -3.70 4.47
N PHE A 169 2.17 -2.58 4.26
CA PHE A 169 0.78 -2.59 3.80
C PHE A 169 0.61 -3.30 2.45
N MET A 170 1.51 -3.06 1.49
CA MET A 170 1.50 -3.71 0.19
C MET A 170 1.68 -5.23 0.31
N VAL A 171 2.61 -5.68 1.16
CA VAL A 171 2.82 -7.10 1.45
C VAL A 171 1.57 -7.72 2.07
N LEU A 172 0.96 -7.06 3.05
CA LEU A 172 -0.26 -7.53 3.70
C LEU A 172 -1.43 -7.70 2.72
N ILE A 173 -1.64 -6.76 1.80
CA ILE A 173 -2.67 -6.88 0.76
C ILE A 173 -2.42 -8.08 -0.16
N VAL A 174 -1.17 -8.27 -0.58
CA VAL A 174 -0.79 -9.37 -1.47
C VAL A 174 -0.98 -10.71 -0.76
N LEU A 175 -0.50 -10.83 0.49
CA LEU A 175 -0.67 -12.02 1.32
C LEU A 175 -2.16 -12.36 1.50
N TRP A 176 -2.99 -11.38 1.87
CA TRP A 176 -4.43 -11.60 2.00
C TRP A 176 -5.06 -12.10 0.70
N SER A 177 -4.65 -11.53 -0.44
CA SER A 177 -5.19 -11.92 -1.73
C SER A 177 -4.73 -13.30 -2.19
N LEU A 178 -3.58 -13.79 -1.71
CA LEU A 178 -3.16 -15.19 -1.89
C LEU A 178 -4.02 -16.13 -1.04
N VAL A 179 -4.33 -15.75 0.20
CA VAL A 179 -5.26 -16.51 1.07
C VAL A 179 -6.65 -16.59 0.42
N GLU A 180 -7.18 -15.48 -0.10
CA GLU A 180 -8.48 -15.44 -0.78
C GLU A 180 -8.51 -16.38 -2.00
N LYS A 181 -7.46 -16.38 -2.83
CA LYS A 181 -7.37 -17.26 -4.01
C LYS A 181 -7.23 -18.74 -3.64
N THR A 182 -6.45 -19.06 -2.62
CA THR A 182 -6.25 -20.45 -2.18
C THR A 182 -7.52 -21.01 -1.56
N ALA A 183 -8.24 -20.23 -0.74
CA ALA A 183 -9.54 -20.60 -0.19
C ALA A 183 -10.55 -20.95 -1.30
N LEU A 184 -10.69 -20.08 -2.31
CA LEU A 184 -11.57 -20.32 -3.46
C LEU A 184 -11.18 -21.58 -4.26
N TYR A 185 -9.89 -21.88 -4.37
CA TYR A 185 -9.41 -23.10 -5.03
C TYR A 185 -9.79 -24.37 -4.25
N PHE A 186 -9.69 -24.33 -2.91
CA PHE A 186 -10.11 -25.45 -2.06
C PHE A 186 -11.62 -25.69 -2.13
N GLU A 187 -12.43 -24.64 -2.07
CA GLU A 187 -13.89 -24.75 -2.19
C GLU A 187 -14.32 -25.32 -3.54
N GLY A 188 -13.72 -24.83 -4.64
CA GLY A 188 -14.01 -25.33 -5.98
C GLY A 188 -13.66 -26.81 -6.18
N ASN A 189 -12.58 -27.29 -5.56
CA ASN A 189 -12.22 -28.70 -5.58
C ASN A 189 -13.16 -29.55 -4.70
N PHE A 190 -13.62 -29.02 -3.57
CA PHE A 190 -14.56 -29.72 -2.69
C PHE A 190 -15.93 -29.91 -3.35
N GLN A 191 -16.44 -28.88 -4.04
CA GLN A 191 -17.71 -28.97 -4.77
C GLN A 191 -17.65 -29.97 -5.93
N LYS A 192 -16.54 -30.02 -6.68
CA LYS A 192 -16.33 -31.03 -7.74
C LYS A 192 -16.24 -32.45 -7.18
N GLY A 193 -15.62 -32.63 -6.01
CA GLY A 193 -15.56 -33.93 -5.32
C GLY A 193 -16.93 -34.43 -4.84
N ASN A 194 -17.82 -33.53 -4.40
CA ASN A 194 -19.18 -33.88 -4.00
C ASN A 194 -20.11 -34.13 -5.21
N ALA A 195 -19.99 -33.37 -6.30
CA ALA A 195 -20.76 -33.63 -7.53
C ALA A 195 -20.44 -35.01 -8.15
N GLY A 196 -19.20 -35.49 -8.03
CA GLY A 196 -18.81 -36.83 -8.47
C GLY A 196 -19.33 -37.98 -7.58
N ARG A 197 -19.85 -37.70 -6.38
CA ARG A 197 -20.43 -38.70 -5.47
C ARG A 197 -21.95 -38.87 -5.60
N VAL A 198 -22.66 -37.93 -6.23
CA VAL A 198 -24.12 -38.01 -6.41
C VAL A 198 -24.51 -38.83 -7.66
N HIS A 199 -23.54 -39.17 -8.53
CA HIS A 199 -23.74 -39.99 -9.73
C HIS A 199 -23.16 -41.42 -9.64
N LYS A 200 -22.91 -41.92 -8.42
CA LYS A 200 -22.63 -43.34 -8.17
C LYS A 200 -23.65 -43.89 -7.20
#